data_AF-A0A6G2BD40-F1
#
_entry.id   AF-A0A6G2BD40-F1
#
_cell.length_a   1.000
_cell.length_b   1.000
_cell.length_c   1.000
_cell.angle_alpha   90.00
_cell.angle_beta   90.00
_cell.angle_gamma   90.00
#
_symmetry.space_group_name_H-M   'P 1'
#
loop_
_entity.id
_entity.type
_entity.pdbx_description
1 polymer ?
#
loop_
_entity_poly.entity_id
_entity_poly.type
_entity_poly.pdbx_seq_one_letter_code
_entity_poly.pdbx_strand_id
1 'polypeptide(L)'
;MHDPGETGFTSDGLDLDATLWVRGVDYLSGWREATDAARALADALETAGVKAADIQLRADTDPDGSGVVTLKCSPEVARRVAGLVG
;
A
#
# COMPACT_ATOMS: atom_id res chain seq x y z
N MET A 1 31.25 23.20 20.67
CA MET A 1 30.91 21.76 20.77
C MET A 1 29.41 21.70 20.55
N HIS A 2 28.97 21.31 19.36
CA HIS A 2 27.55 21.31 18.97
C HIS A 2 27.06 19.87 18.96
N ASP A 3 26.11 19.58 19.83
CA ASP A 3 25.30 18.36 19.77
C ASP A 3 24.06 18.66 18.92
N PRO A 4 23.75 17.86 17.90
CA PRO A 4 22.36 17.72 17.48
C PRO A 4 21.99 16.24 17.34
N GLY A 5 21.90 15.54 18.46
CA GLY A 5 21.27 14.24 18.55
C GLY A 5 19.79 14.34 18.92
N GLU A 6 18.96 14.98 18.10
CA GLU A 6 17.49 14.92 18.22
C GLU A 6 16.89 15.06 16.81
N THR A 7 17.02 14.03 15.98
CA THR A 7 16.07 13.85 14.87
C THR A 7 14.79 13.31 15.48
N GLY A 8 13.90 14.21 15.88
CA GLY A 8 12.55 13.87 16.31
C GLY A 8 11.88 13.00 15.25
N PHE A 9 11.70 11.72 15.56
CA PHE A 9 10.80 10.86 14.81
C PHE A 9 9.39 11.34 15.13
N THR A 10 8.84 12.24 14.32
CA THR A 10 7.41 12.54 14.35
C THR A 10 6.68 11.31 13.81
N SER A 11 6.36 10.40 14.72
CA SER A 11 5.52 9.22 14.51
C SER A 11 4.07 9.65 14.31
N ASP A 12 3.77 10.33 13.20
CA ASP A 12 2.39 10.53 12.77
C ASP A 12 1.95 9.27 12.02
N GLY A 13 1.35 8.33 12.75
CA GLY A 13 0.65 7.19 12.17
C GLY A 13 1.38 5.83 12.11
N LEU A 14 2.45 5.63 12.91
CA LEU A 14 2.87 4.26 13.22
C LEU A 14 1.92 3.72 14.30
N ASP A 15 0.93 2.92 13.88
CA ASP A 15 0.11 2.15 14.80
C ASP A 15 1.02 1.11 15.49
N LEU A 16 1.47 1.43 16.71
CA LEU A 16 2.45 0.63 17.44
C LEU A 16 1.92 -0.78 17.80
N ASP A 17 0.59 -0.98 17.78
CA ASP A 17 -0.06 -2.28 17.92
C ASP A 17 -0.02 -3.12 16.62
N ALA A 18 -0.06 -2.50 15.43
CA ALA A 18 0.18 -3.16 14.15
C ALA A 18 1.67 -3.50 13.90
N THR A 19 2.59 -3.04 14.76
CA THR A 19 4.04 -3.05 14.51
C THR A 19 4.82 -4.03 15.42
N LEU A 20 4.16 -5.00 16.07
CA LEU A 20 4.89 -6.06 16.75
C LEU A 20 5.15 -7.20 15.77
N TRP A 21 6.31 -7.17 15.09
CA TRP A 21 6.77 -8.24 14.21
C TRP A 21 6.63 -9.59 14.89
N VAL A 22 5.72 -10.43 14.38
CA VAL A 22 5.51 -11.78 14.90
C VAL A 22 6.58 -12.70 14.33
N ARG A 23 7.37 -13.31 15.20
CA ARG A 23 8.41 -14.25 14.77
C ARG A 23 7.78 -15.47 14.12
N GLY A 24 8.23 -15.81 12.92
CA GLY A 24 7.74 -16.97 12.15
C GLY A 24 6.67 -16.65 11.11
N VAL A 25 6.22 -15.40 11.01
CA VAL A 25 5.32 -14.94 9.95
C VAL A 25 6.14 -14.44 8.76
N ASP A 26 5.80 -14.90 7.55
CA ASP A 26 6.52 -14.55 6.33
C ASP A 26 5.99 -13.26 5.70
N TYR A 27 6.25 -12.14 6.37
CA TYR A 27 5.82 -10.82 5.91
C TYR A 27 6.37 -10.45 4.53
N LEU A 28 7.56 -10.95 4.19
CA LEU A 28 8.22 -10.68 2.90
C LEU A 28 7.49 -11.32 1.72
N SER A 29 6.98 -12.55 1.89
CA SER A 29 6.19 -13.21 0.84
C SER A 29 4.86 -12.50 0.64
N GLY A 30 4.16 -12.15 1.73
CA GLY A 30 2.92 -11.36 1.65
C GLY A 30 3.12 -10.00 0.97
N TRP A 31 4.16 -9.27 1.37
CA TRP A 31 4.49 -7.98 0.75
C TRP A 31 4.84 -8.10 -0.73
N ARG A 32 5.60 -9.14 -1.10
CA ARG A 32 5.98 -9.38 -2.51
C ARG A 32 4.75 -9.71 -3.35
N GLU A 33 3.87 -10.58 -2.87
CA GLU A 33 2.62 -10.91 -3.55
C GLU A 33 1.74 -9.67 -3.72
N ALA A 34 1.55 -8.88 -2.65
CA ALA A 34 0.82 -7.63 -2.72
C ALA A 34 1.44 -6.63 -3.70
N THR A 35 2.77 -6.56 -3.77
CA THR A 35 3.48 -5.68 -4.69
C THR A 35 3.29 -6.11 -6.15
N ASP A 36 3.33 -7.40 -6.42
CA ASP A 36 3.09 -7.94 -7.76
C ASP A 36 1.63 -7.70 -8.20
N ALA A 37 0.68 -8.00 -7.32
CA ALA A 37 -0.73 -7.74 -7.54
C ALA A 37 -1.03 -6.23 -7.74
N ALA A 38 -0.39 -5.35 -6.96
CA ALA A 38 -0.53 -3.91 -7.13
C ALA A 38 0.00 -3.42 -8.47
N ARG A 39 1.10 -3.99 -8.98
CA ARG A 39 1.63 -3.68 -10.31
C ARG A 39 0.70 -4.16 -11.42
N ALA A 40 0.20 -5.39 -11.32
CA ALA A 40 -0.77 -5.91 -12.28
C ALA A 40 -2.05 -5.08 -12.32
N LEU A 41 -2.54 -4.64 -11.15
CA LEU A 41 -3.68 -3.74 -11.06
C LEU A 41 -3.39 -2.36 -11.67
N ALA A 42 -2.20 -1.79 -11.45
CA ALA A 42 -1.82 -0.53 -12.07
C ALA A 42 -1.82 -0.63 -13.60
N ASP A 43 -1.20 -1.67 -14.17
CA ASP A 43 -1.13 -1.90 -15.61
C ASP A 43 -2.52 -2.07 -16.25
N ALA A 44 -3.42 -2.83 -15.58
CA ALA A 44 -4.79 -3.00 -16.03
C ALA A 44 -5.57 -1.67 -16.02
N LEU A 45 -5.37 -0.84 -15.00
CA LEU A 45 -6.00 0.47 -14.88
C LEU A 45 -5.47 1.45 -15.95
N GLU A 46 -4.17 1.42 -16.23
CA GLU A 46 -3.57 2.21 -17.29
C GLU A 46 -4.09 1.80 -18.67
N THR A 47 -4.21 0.50 -18.93
CA THR A 47 -4.82 -0.05 -20.16
C THR A 47 -6.28 0.39 -20.33
N ALA A 48 -7.01 0.53 -19.22
CA ALA A 48 -8.38 1.05 -19.22
C ALA A 48 -8.48 2.60 -19.32
N GLY A 49 -7.34 3.29 -19.40
CA GLY A 49 -7.27 4.74 -19.52
C GLY A 49 -7.52 5.49 -18.21
N VAL A 50 -7.29 4.85 -17.06
CA VAL A 50 -7.16 5.50 -15.75
C VAL A 50 -5.70 5.90 -15.59
N LYS A 51 -5.42 7.18 -15.38
CA LYS A 51 -4.04 7.65 -15.27
C LYS A 51 -3.49 7.32 -13.88
N ALA A 52 -2.21 6.96 -13.82
CA ALA A 52 -1.49 6.75 -12.57
C ALA A 52 -1.51 7.96 -11.61
N ALA A 53 -1.73 9.18 -12.12
CA ALA A 53 -1.86 10.38 -11.30
C ALA A 53 -3.19 10.48 -10.52
N ASP A 54 -4.23 9.77 -10.96
CA ASP A 54 -5.57 9.81 -10.37
C ASP A 54 -5.79 8.69 -9.33
N ILE A 55 -4.79 7.81 -9.15
CA ILE A 55 -4.82 6.65 -8.27
C ILE A 55 -3.56 6.58 -7.43
N GLN A 56 -3.71 6.12 -6.19
CA GLN A 56 -2.60 5.77 -5.32
C GLN A 56 -2.77 4.32 -4.89
N LEU A 57 -1.86 3.47 -5.37
CA LEU A 57 -1.79 2.06 -4.99
C LEU A 57 -0.72 1.88 -3.92
N ARG A 58 -1.06 1.16 -2.85
CA ARG A 58 -0.13 0.78 -1.80
C ARG A 58 -0.20 -0.72 -1.58
N ALA A 59 0.94 -1.38 -1.70
CA ALA A 59 1.13 -2.76 -1.26
C ALA A 59 1.65 -2.74 0.17
N ASP A 60 1.03 -3.54 1.03
CA ASP A 60 1.37 -3.66 2.44
C ASP A 60 1.19 -5.11 2.88
N THR A 61 1.42 -5.39 4.16
CA THR A 61 1.26 -6.73 4.72
C THR A 61 0.60 -6.63 6.06
N ASP A 62 -0.48 -7.40 6.22
CA ASP A 62 -1.24 -7.45 7.45
C ASP A 62 -0.44 -8.16 8.57
N PRO A 63 -0.75 -7.92 9.86
CA PRO A 63 -0.13 -8.63 10.98
C PRO A 63 -0.05 -10.15 10.86
N ASP A 64 -0.97 -10.79 10.15
CA ASP A 64 -0.98 -12.24 9.89
C ASP A 64 0.00 -12.70 8.78
N GLY A 65 0.66 -11.76 8.10
CA GLY A 65 1.58 -12.00 7.00
C GLY A 65 0.91 -11.99 5.62
N SER A 66 -0.39 -11.77 5.53
CA SER A 66 -1.12 -11.70 4.26
C SER A 66 -0.82 -10.41 3.50
N GLY A 67 -0.67 -10.53 2.18
CA GLY A 67 -0.47 -9.38 1.31
C GLY A 67 -1.75 -8.56 1.16
N VAL A 68 -1.66 -7.25 1.35
CA VAL A 68 -2.80 -6.34 1.22
C VAL A 68 -2.50 -5.27 0.17
N VAL A 69 -3.44 -5.03 -0.74
CA VAL A 69 -3.36 -3.94 -1.73
C VAL A 69 -4.45 -2.92 -1.46
N THR A 70 -4.05 -1.69 -1.16
CA THR A 70 -4.95 -0.56 -0.95
C THR A 70 -4.94 0.35 -2.18
N LEU A 71 -6.11 0.56 -2.80
CA LEU A 71 -6.32 1.55 -3.86
C LEU A 71 -7.05 2.77 -3.28
N LYS A 72 -6.42 3.94 -3.35
CA LYS A 72 -7.05 5.23 -3.04
C LYS A 72 -7.22 6.01 -4.33
N CYS A 73 -8.45 6.45 -4.60
CA CYS A 73 -8.79 7.22 -5.80
C CYS A 73 -9.99 8.12 -5.55
N SER A 74 -10.24 9.05 -6.47
CA SER A 74 -11.44 9.90 -6.46
C SER A 74 -12.70 9.07 -6.75
N PRO A 75 -13.89 9.49 -6.26
CA PRO A 75 -15.14 8.74 -6.47
C PRO A 75 -15.50 8.57 -7.96
N GLU A 76 -15.11 9.51 -8.82
CA GLU A 76 -15.29 9.39 -10.27
C GLU A 76 -14.44 8.24 -10.86
N VAL A 77 -13.20 8.12 -10.41
CA VAL A 77 -12.30 7.02 -10.80
C VAL A 77 -12.84 5.70 -10.27
N ALA A 78 -13.29 5.65 -9.02
CA ALA A 78 -13.88 4.44 -8.44
C ALA A 78 -15.08 3.93 -9.26
N ARG A 79 -15.95 4.83 -9.74
CA ARG A 79 -17.07 4.46 -10.64
C ARG A 79 -16.59 3.94 -11.98
N ARG A 80 -15.54 4.54 -12.54
CA ARG A 80 -14.94 4.09 -13.80
C ARG A 80 -14.32 2.71 -13.65
N VAL A 81 -13.61 2.46 -12.55
CA VAL A 81 -13.06 1.15 -12.20
C VAL A 81 -14.17 0.12 -12.02
N ALA A 82 -15.25 0.45 -11.31
CA ALA A 82 -16.40 -0.43 -11.15
C ALA A 82 -17.04 -0.80 -12.52
N GLY A 83 -17.00 0.10 -13.49
CA GLY A 83 -17.47 -0.17 -14.86
C GLY A 83 -16.55 -1.07 -15.70
N LEU A 84 -15.33 -1.38 -15.25
CA LEU A 84 -14.40 -2.29 -15.93
C LEU A 84 -14.51 -3.75 -15.43
N VAL A 85 -15.04 -3.93 -14.21
CA VAL A 85 -15.20 -5.25 -13.57
C VAL A 85 -16.61 -5.83 -13.73
N GLY A 86 -17.51 -5.13 -14.44
CA GLY A 86 -18.86 -5.61 -14.79
C GLY A 86 -18.95 -5.97 -16.26
#